data_AF-A0A6G7ZN34-F1
#
_entry.id   AF-A0A6G7ZN34-F1
#
_cell.length_a   1.000
_cell.length_b   1.000
_cell.length_c   1.000
_cell.angle_alpha   90.00
_cell.angle_beta   90.00
_cell.angle_gamma   90.00
#
_symmetry.space_group_name_H-M   'P 1'
#
loop_
_entity.id
_entity.type
_entity.pdbx_description
1 polymer ?
#
loop_
_entity_poly.entity_id
_entity_poly.type
_entity_poly.pdbx_seq_one_letter_code
_entity_poly.pdbx_strand_id
1 'polypeptide(L)'
;MKFLKALMWVAVTTLIILFAIRNWQDVTLSLWGDLRLDIKVPLLLLIMFLAGFLPAWATYKARLWNAKHRPAAVPPPVPPITRPEEVFE
;
A
#
# COMPACT_ATOMS: atom_id res chain seq x y z
N MET A 1 12.23 16.67 -15.95
CA MET A 1 11.68 15.91 -14.81
C MET A 1 12.37 14.56 -14.51
N LYS A 2 13.19 13.98 -15.40
CA LYS A 2 13.85 12.67 -15.15
C LYS A 2 15.11 12.75 -14.28
N PHE A 3 15.84 13.86 -14.35
CA PHE A 3 17.08 14.08 -13.59
C PHE A 3 16.87 14.12 -12.07
N LEU A 4 15.89 14.89 -11.58
CA LEU A 4 15.58 14.97 -10.14
C LEU A 4 15.17 13.61 -9.57
N LYS A 5 14.35 12.86 -10.32
CA LYS A 5 13.97 11.49 -9.95
C LYS A 5 15.18 10.58 -9.88
N ALA A 6 16.09 10.66 -10.86
CA ALA A 6 17.32 9.85 -10.86
C ALA A 6 18.22 10.21 -9.68
N LEU A 7 18.45 11.50 -9.41
CA LEU A 7 19.28 11.95 -8.29
C LEU A 7 18.71 11.50 -6.95
N MET A 8 17.39 11.61 -6.76
CA MET A 8 16.70 11.12 -5.56
C MET A 8 16.88 9.62 -5.39
N TRP A 9 16.70 8.83 -6.46
CA TRP A 9 16.88 7.37 -6.39
C TRP A 9 18.31 6.96 -6.12
N VAL A 10 19.30 7.67 -6.69
CA VAL A 10 20.71 7.45 -6.38
C VAL A 10 20.96 7.72 -4.90
N ALA A 11 20.53 8.87 -4.38
CA ALA A 11 20.73 9.22 -2.97
C ALA A 11 20.11 8.18 -2.01
N VAL A 12 18.87 7.75 -2.28
CA VAL A 12 18.18 6.71 -1.50
C VAL A 12 18.93 5.37 -1.58
N THR A 13 19.33 4.95 -2.78
CA THR A 13 20.05 3.69 -2.98
C THR A 13 21.39 3.70 -2.28
N THR A 14 22.15 4.81 -2.38
CA THR A 14 23.40 5.00 -1.65
C THR A 14 23.19 4.91 -0.14
N LEU A 15 22.14 5.56 0.39
CA LEU A 15 21.82 5.48 1.82
C LEU A 15 21.54 4.04 2.27
N ILE A 16 20.73 3.29 1.51
CA ILE A 16 20.40 1.89 1.80
C ILE A 16 21.67 1.02 1.80
N ILE A 17 22.54 1.19 0.80
CA ILE A 17 23.80 0.44 0.71
C ILE A 17 24.71 0.77 1.89
N LEU A 18 24.91 2.05 2.22
CA LEU A 18 25.73 2.47 3.34
C LEU A 18 25.19 1.94 4.66
N PHE A 19 23.86 2.01 4.86
CA PHE A 19 23.20 1.43 6.01
C PHE A 19 23.47 -0.08 6.10
N ALA A 20 23.32 -0.82 5.00
CA ALA A 20 23.54 -2.25 4.97
C ALA A 20 24.98 -2.62 5.32
N ILE A 21 25.96 -1.97 4.69
CA ILE A 21 27.39 -2.22 4.95
C ILE A 21 27.74 -1.90 6.40
N ARG A 22 27.27 -0.77 6.93
CA ARG A 22 27.57 -0.35 8.32
C ARG A 22 26.91 -1.22 9.36
N ASN A 23 25.73 -1.75 9.07
CA ASN A 23 24.96 -2.57 9.99
C ASN A 23 25.00 -4.05 9.57
N TRP A 24 26.09 -4.52 8.96
CA TRP A 24 26.25 -5.92 8.56
C TRP A 24 26.57 -6.84 9.75
N GLN A 25 25.73 -6.75 10.78
CA GLN A 25 25.85 -7.48 12.04
C GLN A 25 24.88 -8.64 12.05
N ASP A 26 25.31 -9.75 12.63
CA ASP A 26 24.47 -10.93 12.83
C ASP A 26 23.61 -10.76 14.08
N VAL A 27 22.33 -11.09 13.94
CA VAL A 27 21.36 -11.11 15.03
C VAL A 27 20.73 -12.49 15.08
N THR A 28 20.87 -13.14 16.24
CA THR A 28 20.24 -14.42 16.53
C THR A 28 18.82 -14.20 17.01
N LEU A 29 17.84 -14.64 16.23
CA LEU A 29 16.43 -14.63 16.60
C LEU A 29 16.06 -15.98 17.21
N SER A 30 15.45 -15.96 18.40
CA SER A 30 14.85 -17.14 19.01
C SER A 30 13.39 -17.21 18.59
N LEU A 31 13.03 -18.18 17.75
CA LEU A 31 11.67 -18.30 17.22
C LEU A 31 10.78 -19.12 18.15
N TRP A 32 11.15 -20.38 18.39
CA TRP A 32 10.42 -21.28 19.27
C TRP A 32 11.29 -22.46 19.72
N GLY A 33 11.21 -22.82 21.00
CA GLY A 33 12.06 -23.87 21.57
C GLY A 33 13.55 -23.56 21.38
N ASP A 34 14.29 -24.48 20.76
CA ASP A 34 15.71 -24.32 20.44
C ASP A 34 15.98 -23.77 19.02
N LEU A 35 14.93 -23.39 18.27
CA LEU A 35 15.11 -22.85 16.92
C LEU A 35 15.65 -21.42 16.97
N ARG A 36 16.93 -21.30 16.59
CA ARG A 36 17.66 -20.04 16.46
C ARG A 36 17.96 -19.76 14.99
N LEU A 37 17.59 -18.56 14.54
CA LEU A 37 17.87 -18.09 13.19
C LEU A 37 18.82 -16.91 13.26
N ASP A 38 20.01 -17.09 12.68
CA ASP A 38 20.96 -15.99 12.51
C ASP A 38 20.62 -15.25 11.22
N ILE A 39 20.26 -13.97 11.36
CA ILE A 39 19.91 -13.10 10.24
C ILE A 39 20.64 -11.77 10.37
N LYS A 40 21.02 -11.19 9.23
CA LYS A 40 21.65 -9.87 9.20
C LYS A 40 20.65 -8.79 9.58
N VAL A 41 21.08 -7.78 10.36
CA VAL A 41 20.26 -6.61 10.73
C VAL A 41 19.54 -5.97 9.52
N PRO A 42 20.19 -5.70 8.37
CA PRO A 42 19.54 -5.01 7.27
C PRO A 42 18.40 -5.86 6.67
N LEU A 43 18.57 -7.19 6.65
CA LEU A 43 17.56 -8.12 6.17
C LEU A 43 16.40 -8.23 7.16
N LEU A 44 16.70 -8.31 8.46
CA LEU A 44 15.68 -8.32 9.51
C LEU A 44 14.81 -7.05 9.45
N LEU A 45 15.45 -5.89 9.31
CA LEU A 45 14.75 -4.61 9.19
C LEU A 45 13.84 -4.58 7.97
N LEU A 46 14.30 -5.11 6.82
CA LEU A 46 13.49 -5.23 5.63
C LEU A 46 12.25 -6.11 5.86
N ILE A 47 12.42 -7.27 6.51
CA ILE A 47 11.31 -8.18 6.82
C ILE A 47 10.30 -7.52 7.76
N MET A 48 10.76 -6.86 8.82
CA MET A 48 9.89 -6.14 9.76
C MET A 48 9.14 -4.99 9.08
N PHE A 49 9.82 -4.24 8.22
CA PHE A 49 9.21 -3.19 7.42
C PHE A 49 8.13 -3.76 6.49
N LEU A 50 8.41 -4.85 5.77
CA LEU A 50 7.43 -5.53 4.93
C LEU A 50 6.25 -6.05 5.75
N ALA A 51 6.48 -6.67 6.90
CA ALA A 51 5.42 -7.18 7.76
C ALA A 51 4.45 -6.08 8.21
N GLY A 52 4.96 -4.89 8.56
CA GLY A 52 4.11 -3.73 8.89
C GLY A 52 3.49 -3.03 7.67
N PHE A 53 4.20 -2.99 6.54
CA PHE A 53 3.76 -2.28 5.34
C PHE A 53 2.73 -3.06 4.51
N LEU A 54 2.85 -4.39 4.45
CA LEU A 54 1.99 -5.26 3.64
C LEU A 54 0.49 -5.08 3.94
N PRO A 55 0.01 -5.04 5.21
CA PRO A 55 -1.41 -4.79 5.48
C PRO A 55 -1.86 -3.38 5.08
N ALA A 56 -1.03 -2.36 5.31
CA ALA A 56 -1.33 -0.98 4.89
C ALA A 56 -1.43 -0.86 3.36
N TRP A 57 -0.52 -1.52 2.64
CA TRP A 57 -0.54 -1.54 1.19
C TRP A 57 -1.73 -2.32 0.62
N ALA A 58 -2.06 -3.48 1.21
CA ALA A 58 -3.20 -4.28 0.81
C ALA A 58 -4.53 -3.50 0.98
N THR A 59 -4.70 -2.81 2.12
CA THR A 59 -5.90 -1.98 2.34
C THR A 59 -5.97 -0.80 1.36
N TYR A 60 -4.86 -0.13 1.08
CA TYR A 60 -4.80 0.92 0.06
C TYR A 60 -5.20 0.40 -1.33
N LYS A 61 -4.67 -0.77 -1.74
CA LYS A 61 -5.02 -1.42 -3.01
C LYS A 61 -6.50 -1.82 -3.07
N ALA A 62 -7.04 -2.37 -1.98
CA ALA A 62 -8.46 -2.73 -1.89
C ALA A 62 -9.38 -1.50 -2.04
N ARG A 63 -9.02 -0.37 -1.42
CA ARG A 63 -9.77 0.89 -1.58
C ARG A 63 -9.74 1.39 -3.02
N LEU A 64 -8.58 1.35 -3.66
CA LEU A 64 -8.44 1.77 -5.05
C LEU A 64 -9.23 0.85 -6.00
N TRP A 65 -9.25 -0.46 -5.73
CA TRP A 65 -10.11 -1.40 -6.43
C TRP A 65 -11.57 -0.99 -6.30
N ASN A 66 -12.07 -0.82 -5.07
CA ASN A 66 -13.47 -0.46 -4.83
C ASN A 66 -13.87 0.85 -5.51
N ALA A 67 -12.99 1.85 -5.50
CA ALA A 67 -13.23 3.13 -6.18
C ALA A 67 -13.38 2.95 -7.70
N LYS A 68 -12.54 2.10 -8.31
CA LYS A 68 -12.60 1.81 -9.75
C LYS A 68 -13.84 1.01 -10.14
N HIS A 69 -14.37 0.19 -9.23
CA HIS A 69 -15.51 -0.68 -9.48
C HIS A 69 -16.81 -0.12 -8.92
N ARG A 70 -16.83 1.16 -8.52
CA ARG A 70 -18.05 1.79 -8.05
C ARG A 70 -19.05 1.84 -9.22
N PRO A 71 -20.19 1.14 -9.13
CA PRO A 71 -21.18 1.19 -10.20
C PRO A 71 -21.66 2.64 -10.38
N ALA A 72 -21.99 2.99 -11.62
CA ALA A 72 -22.57 4.29 -11.93
C ALA A 72 -23.76 4.54 -10.99
N ALA A 73 -23.84 5.74 -10.41
CA ALA A 73 -24.96 6.10 -9.56
C ALA A 73 -26.25 5.91 -10.37
N VAL A 74 -27.15 5.05 -9.89
CA VAL A 74 -28.49 4.94 -10.46
C VAL A 74 -29.14 6.30 -10.25
N PRO A 75 -29.52 7.03 -11.33
CA PRO A 75 -30.20 8.30 -11.17
C PRO A 75 -31.48 8.07 -10.36
N PRO A 76 -31.87 9.01 -9.48
CA PRO A 76 -33.10 8.87 -8.73
C PRO A 76 -34.27 8.64 -9.69
N PRO A 77 -35.27 7.84 -9.29
CA PRO A 77 -36.41 7.53 -10.15
C PRO A 77 -37.01 8.84 -10.66
N VAL A 78 -37.12 8.95 -11.99
CA VAL A 78 -37.73 10.11 -12.63
C VAL A 78 -39.18 10.15 -12.14
N PRO A 79 -39.63 11.24 -11.48
CA PRO A 79 -41.01 11.34 -11.03
C PRO A 79 -41.95 11.22 -12.24
N PRO A 80 -43.13 10.59 -12.08
CA PRO A 80 -44.10 10.50 -13.17
C PRO A 80 -44.36 11.89 -13.74
N ILE A 81 -44.24 12.03 -15.06
CA ILE A 81 -44.70 13.24 -15.74
C ILE A 81 -46.23 13.18 -15.62
N THR A 82 -46.79 13.91 -14.65
CA THR A 82 -48.23 14.13 -14.61
C THR A 82 -48.61 14.85 -15.90
N ARG A 83 -49.26 14.12 -16.82
CA ARG A 83 -49.81 14.72 -18.04
C ARG A 83 -50.85 15.76 -17.58
N PRO A 84 -50.86 16.98 -18.12
CA PRO A 84 -51.79 18.04 -17.70
C PRO A 84 -53.26 17.61 -17.73
N GLU A 85 -53.61 16.62 -18.54
CA GLU A 85 -54.99 16.13 -18.69
C GLU A 85 -55.49 15.25 -17.53
N GLU A 86 -54.62 14.65 -16.71
CA GLU A 86 -55.02 13.82 -15.56
C GLU A 86 -55.26 14.63 -14.26
N VAL A 87 -54.98 15.94 -14.26
CA VAL A 87 -55.17 16.82 -13.09
C VAL A 87 -56.56 17.46 -13.07
N PHE A 88 -57.33 17.34 -14.16
CA PHE A 88 -58.61 18.01 -14.36
C PHE A 88 -59.83 17.06 -14.53
N GLU A 89 -59.65 15.75 -14.30
CA GLU A 89 -60.76 14.79 -14.12
C GLU A 89 -61.02 14.53 -12.62
#